data_AF-A0A3D8YGS7-F1
#
_entry.id   AF-A0A3D8YGS7-F1
#
_cell.length_a   1.000
_cell.length_b   1.000
_cell.length_c   1.000
_cell.angle_alpha   90.00
_cell.angle_beta   90.00
_cell.angle_gamma   90.00
#
_symmetry.space_group_name_H-M   'P 1'
#
loop_
_entity.id
_entity.type
_entity.pdbx_description
1 polymer ?
#
loop_
_entity_poly.entity_id
_entity_poly.type
_entity_poly.pdbx_seq_one_letter_code
_entity_poly.pdbx_strand_id
1 'polypeptide(L)'
;MIFISKNKKLTELSSMSSYGFEVQVNGEQLCKAGIDTDGHVVTCILDSLRRINEPDEVRLTVSGLNSVSGEYPEWVKQELKEGDTITIKVITQDFDAPDRIRPTISKEMMLENKLQYYYKLREELKEHLL
;
A
#
# COMPACT_ATOMS: atom_id res chain seq x y z
N MET A 1 1.36 -15.66 -13.20
CA MET A 1 2.67 -16.29 -12.90
C MET A 1 3.61 -15.17 -12.48
N ILE A 2 4.06 -15.13 -11.23
CA ILE A 2 4.99 -14.08 -10.73
C ILE A 2 6.41 -14.59 -11.00
N PHE A 3 7.17 -13.90 -11.84
CA PHE A 3 8.57 -14.23 -12.09
C PHE A 3 9.46 -13.52 -11.06
N ILE A 4 10.04 -14.28 -10.14
CA ILE A 4 11.04 -13.76 -9.20
C ILE A 4 12.43 -14.15 -9.72
N SER A 5 13.16 -13.20 -10.30
CA SER A 5 14.56 -13.39 -10.70
C SER A 5 15.47 -13.05 -9.52
N LYS A 6 16.32 -14.00 -9.09
CA LYS A 6 17.29 -13.78 -8.00
C LYS A 6 18.64 -13.41 -8.58
N ASN A 7 19.16 -12.23 -8.24
CA ASN A 7 20.56 -11.86 -8.45
C ASN A 7 21.29 -11.64 -7.10
N LYS A 8 22.56 -12.09 -7.09
CA LYS A 8 23.60 -12.25 -6.04
C LYS A 8 23.54 -11.52 -4.68
N LYS A 9 24.18 -12.21 -3.70
CA LYS A 9 24.46 -11.87 -2.28
C LYS A 9 24.82 -10.41 -2.01
N LEU A 10 24.21 -9.83 -0.96
CA LEU A 10 24.68 -8.61 -0.29
C LEU A 10 25.90 -8.93 0.59
N THR A 11 26.96 -8.15 0.41
CA THR A 11 28.10 -8.05 1.34
C THR A 11 28.20 -6.62 1.86
N GLU A 12 28.33 -6.55 3.19
CA GLU A 12 28.90 -5.49 4.04
C GLU A 12 28.11 -4.20 4.34
N LEU A 13 28.08 -3.88 5.64
CA LEU A 13 27.32 -2.82 6.30
C LEU A 13 27.79 -1.42 5.85
N SER A 14 26.89 -0.64 5.23
CA SER A 14 26.96 0.83 5.22
C SER A 14 25.63 1.43 4.73
N SER A 15 25.02 2.31 5.56
CA SER A 15 23.68 2.92 5.42
C SER A 15 22.50 1.94 5.37
N MET A 16 21.46 2.17 6.19
CA MET A 16 20.19 1.45 6.05
C MET A 16 19.61 1.85 4.69
N SER A 17 19.81 1.02 3.67
CA SER A 17 19.18 1.22 2.36
C SER A 17 17.69 0.95 2.51
N SER A 18 16.90 2.00 2.33
CA SER A 18 15.45 1.90 2.23
C SER A 18 15.12 1.13 0.94
N TYR A 19 14.40 0.01 1.04
CA TYR A 19 13.98 -0.72 -0.15
C TYR A 19 12.67 -0.13 -0.68
N GLY A 20 12.61 0.09 -1.99
CA GLY A 20 11.43 0.54 -2.71
C GLY A 20 11.17 -0.31 -3.95
N PHE A 21 10.18 0.12 -4.72
CA PHE A 21 9.72 -0.57 -5.93
C PHE A 21 9.62 0.38 -7.12
N GLU A 22 10.37 0.07 -8.17
CA GLU A 22 10.10 0.57 -9.50
C GLU A 22 9.00 -0.29 -10.12
N VAL A 23 7.90 0.32 -10.49
CA VAL A 23 6.67 -0.35 -10.94
C VAL A 23 6.33 0.11 -12.35
N GLN A 24 6.10 -0.85 -13.23
CA GLN A 24 5.75 -0.61 -14.63
C GLN A 24 4.54 -1.44 -15.03
N VAL A 25 3.68 -0.91 -15.91
CA VAL A 25 2.59 -1.63 -16.56
C VAL A 25 2.77 -1.53 -18.07
N ASN A 26 2.79 -2.67 -18.76
CA ASN A 26 3.00 -2.75 -20.21
C ASN A 26 4.27 -2.04 -20.71
N GLY A 27 5.31 -1.97 -19.85
CA GLY A 27 6.59 -1.31 -20.14
C GLY A 27 6.60 0.21 -19.85
N GLU A 28 5.47 0.80 -19.49
CA GLU A 28 5.39 2.19 -19.03
C GLU A 28 5.66 2.25 -17.52
N GLN A 29 6.62 3.07 -17.10
CA GLN A 29 6.93 3.29 -15.69
C GLN A 29 5.83 4.13 -15.04
N LEU A 30 5.17 3.57 -14.02
CA LEU A 30 4.16 4.29 -13.24
C LEU A 30 4.79 5.05 -12.08
N CYS A 31 5.70 4.43 -11.33
CA CYS A 31 6.37 5.07 -10.20
C CYS A 31 7.64 4.33 -9.78
N LYS A 32 8.49 5.03 -9.02
CA LYS A 32 9.53 4.50 -8.14
C LYS A 32 9.13 4.77 -6.69
N ALA A 33 8.33 3.90 -6.11
CA ALA A 33 7.83 4.07 -4.76
C ALA A 33 8.90 3.73 -3.72
N GLY A 34 9.12 4.63 -2.77
CA GLY A 34 10.01 4.40 -1.63
C GLY A 34 9.92 5.52 -0.61
N ILE A 35 10.34 5.23 0.62
CA ILE A 35 10.33 6.19 1.73
C ILE A 35 11.71 6.18 2.36
N ASP A 36 12.37 7.33 2.39
CA ASP A 36 13.71 7.45 2.96
C ASP A 36 13.65 7.87 4.42
N THR A 37 13.20 6.95 5.28
CA THR A 37 13.11 7.16 6.74
C THR A 37 13.47 5.89 7.51
N ASP A 38 13.83 6.06 8.79
CA ASP A 38 14.22 4.98 9.72
C ASP A 38 13.14 3.92 9.96
N GLY A 39 11.89 4.20 9.60
CA GLY A 39 10.77 3.30 9.80
C GLY A 39 9.68 3.54 8.77
N HIS A 40 9.49 2.56 7.88
CA HIS A 40 8.49 2.67 6.83
C HIS A 40 8.00 1.30 6.34
N VAL A 41 6.89 1.35 5.59
CA VAL A 41 6.37 0.24 4.81
C VAL A 41 6.08 0.78 3.41
N VAL A 42 6.47 0.03 2.38
CA VAL A 42 6.05 0.26 0.99
C VAL A 42 5.41 -1.03 0.50
N THR A 43 4.27 -0.93 -0.17
CA THR A 43 3.51 -2.08 -0.67
C THR A 43 3.14 -1.89 -2.14
N CYS A 44 3.16 -3.00 -2.86
CA CYS A 44 2.46 -3.16 -4.13
C CYS A 44 1.38 -4.23 -3.91
N ILE A 45 0.11 -3.84 -3.99
CA ILE A 45 -1.04 -4.72 -3.72
C ILE A 45 -1.80 -4.92 -5.03
N LEU A 46 -2.06 -6.18 -5.37
CA LEU A 46 -2.92 -6.57 -6.48
C LEU A 46 -4.21 -7.17 -5.92
N ASP A 47 -5.34 -6.53 -6.22
CA ASP A 47 -6.64 -7.05 -5.86
C ASP A 47 -7.33 -7.63 -7.09
N SER A 48 -7.97 -8.79 -6.94
CA SER A 48 -8.89 -9.38 -7.92
C SER A 48 -10.21 -9.62 -7.21
N LEU A 49 -11.15 -8.73 -7.43
CA LEU A 49 -12.42 -8.68 -6.72
C LEU A 49 -13.52 -9.23 -7.62
N ARG A 50 -14.24 -10.21 -7.10
CA ARG A 50 -15.48 -10.73 -7.70
C ARG A 50 -16.62 -10.50 -6.73
N ARG A 51 -17.65 -9.77 -7.15
CA ARG A 51 -18.71 -9.31 -6.26
C ARG A 51 -20.09 -9.72 -6.79
N ILE A 52 -21.03 -9.94 -5.88
CA ILE A 52 -22.42 -10.25 -6.24
C ILE A 52 -23.11 -8.92 -6.57
N ASN A 53 -23.67 -8.80 -7.78
CA ASN A 53 -24.36 -7.61 -8.29
C ASN A 53 -23.48 -6.36 -8.47
N GLU A 54 -22.15 -6.49 -8.46
CA GLU A 54 -21.21 -5.42 -8.79
C GLU A 54 -20.20 -5.90 -9.83
N PRO A 55 -19.60 -5.01 -10.64
CA PRO A 55 -18.58 -5.39 -11.60
C PRO A 55 -17.36 -6.03 -10.94
N ASP A 56 -16.76 -6.99 -11.64
CA ASP A 56 -15.45 -7.52 -11.28
C ASP A 56 -14.38 -6.44 -11.47
N GLU A 57 -13.42 -6.37 -10.56
CA GLU A 57 -12.37 -5.35 -10.56
C GLU A 57 -11.02 -6.03 -10.35
N VAL A 58 -10.05 -5.73 -11.22
CA VAL A 58 -8.63 -6.04 -10.97
C VAL A 58 -7.88 -4.72 -10.88
N ARG A 59 -7.11 -4.52 -9.81
CA ARG A 59 -6.40 -3.26 -9.59
C ARG A 59 -5.00 -3.48 -9.03
N LEU A 60 -4.11 -2.55 -9.32
CA LEU A 60 -2.82 -2.36 -8.68
C LEU A 60 -2.87 -1.11 -7.80
N THR A 61 -2.43 -1.25 -6.56
CA THR A 61 -2.22 -0.13 -5.64
C THR A 61 -0.76 -0.14 -5.17
N VAL A 62 -0.08 0.99 -5.33
CA VAL A 62 1.27 1.20 -4.78
C VAL A 62 1.18 2.30 -3.72
N SER A 63 1.47 1.93 -2.48
CA SER A 63 1.24 2.79 -1.32
C SER A 63 2.23 2.48 -0.20
N GLY A 64 2.16 3.22 0.89
CA GLY A 64 3.04 3.00 2.02
C GLY A 64 2.52 3.57 3.33
N LEU A 65 3.36 3.44 4.34
CA LEU A 65 3.23 4.06 5.64
C LEU A 65 4.60 4.58 6.05
N ASN A 66 4.71 5.88 6.26
CA ASN A 66 5.83 6.46 6.98
C ASN A 66 5.54 6.28 8.48
N SER A 67 6.23 5.34 9.14
CA SER A 67 5.98 5.04 10.56
C SER A 67 6.50 6.13 11.50
N VAL A 68 7.33 7.06 10.99
CA VAL A 68 7.86 8.19 11.75
C VAL A 68 6.84 9.34 11.80
N SER A 69 6.30 9.75 10.64
CA SER A 69 5.29 10.82 10.57
C SER A 69 3.84 10.31 10.76
N GLY A 70 3.62 9.01 10.55
CA GLY A 70 2.30 8.38 10.51
C GLY A 70 1.55 8.57 9.18
N GLU A 71 2.19 9.21 8.19
CA GLU A 71 1.58 9.53 6.91
C GLU A 71 1.46 8.30 6.00
N TYR A 72 0.41 8.28 5.18
CA TYR A 72 0.14 7.20 4.22
C TYR A 72 0.31 7.72 2.80
N PRO A 73 1.51 7.61 2.20
CA PRO A 73 1.73 7.94 0.79
C PRO A 73 1.03 6.93 -0.14
N GLU A 74 0.52 7.42 -1.25
CA GLU A 74 -0.08 6.66 -2.34
C GLU A 74 0.55 7.15 -3.65
N TRP A 75 1.24 6.26 -4.37
CA TRP A 75 1.90 6.56 -5.65
C TRP A 75 1.06 6.15 -6.85
N VAL A 76 0.36 5.02 -6.75
CA VAL A 76 -0.39 4.47 -7.88
C VAL A 76 -1.68 3.84 -7.38
N LYS A 77 -2.75 4.12 -8.10
CA LYS A 77 -4.02 3.41 -7.98
C LYS A 77 -4.58 3.18 -9.38
N GLN A 78 -4.26 2.04 -9.97
CA GLN A 78 -4.49 1.73 -11.39
C GLN A 78 -5.44 0.54 -11.55
N GLU A 79 -6.48 0.69 -12.36
CA GLU A 79 -7.28 -0.45 -12.84
C GLU A 79 -6.50 -1.22 -13.90
N LEU A 80 -6.63 -2.55 -13.86
CA LEU A 80 -5.96 -3.48 -14.76
C LEU A 80 -7.00 -4.25 -15.56
N LYS A 81 -6.62 -4.65 -16.77
CA LYS A 81 -7.43 -5.50 -17.64
C LYS A 81 -6.66 -6.76 -18.01
N GLU A 82 -7.40 -7.73 -18.53
CA GLU A 82 -6.81 -8.93 -19.10
C GLU A 82 -5.74 -8.57 -20.14
N GLY A 83 -4.58 -9.23 -20.04
CA GLY A 83 -3.43 -9.01 -20.92
C GLY A 83 -2.43 -7.97 -20.42
N ASP A 84 -2.77 -7.15 -19.43
CA ASP A 84 -1.80 -6.22 -18.84
C ASP A 84 -0.66 -6.97 -18.15
N THR A 85 0.57 -6.51 -18.37
CA THR A 85 1.78 -7.07 -17.76
C THR A 85 2.36 -6.09 -16.76
N ILE A 86 2.57 -6.56 -15.53
CA ILE A 86 3.11 -5.76 -14.44
C ILE A 86 4.55 -6.20 -14.17
N THR A 87 5.46 -5.23 -14.15
CA THR A 87 6.86 -5.45 -13.78
C THR A 87 7.14 -4.68 -12.49
N ILE A 88 7.67 -5.39 -11.49
CA ILE A 88 8.08 -4.80 -10.21
C ILE A 88 9.56 -5.12 -10.01
N LYS A 89 10.34 -4.07 -9.78
CA LYS A 89 11.78 -4.17 -9.55
C LYS A 89 12.12 -3.54 -8.20
N VAL A 90 12.89 -4.26 -7.39
CA VAL A 90 13.39 -3.76 -6.11
C VAL A 90 14.49 -2.74 -6.39
N ILE A 91 14.38 -1.56 -5.77
CA ILE A 91 15.33 -0.45 -5.87
C ILE A 91 15.66 0.07 -4.46
N THR A 92 16.73 0.85 -4.32
CA THR A 92 17.19 1.36 -3.00
C THR A 92 17.33 2.88 -2.94
N GLN A 93 17.04 3.58 -4.03
CA GLN A 93 17.23 5.02 -4.17
C GLN A 93 16.40 5.53 -5.36
N ASP A 94 16.45 6.85 -5.58
CA ASP A 94 15.78 7.54 -6.70
C ASP A 94 14.25 7.36 -6.67
N PHE A 95 13.66 7.50 -5.48
CA PHE A 95 12.21 7.40 -5.28
C PHE A 95 11.49 8.65 -5.77
N ASP A 96 10.33 8.43 -6.40
CA ASP A 96 9.42 9.48 -6.80
C ASP A 96 8.61 9.97 -5.59
N ALA A 97 8.19 11.24 -5.63
CA ALA A 97 7.21 11.76 -4.68
C ALA A 97 5.85 11.06 -4.88
N PRO A 98 5.07 10.84 -3.81
CA PRO A 98 3.74 10.25 -3.93
C PRO A 98 2.75 11.24 -4.54
N ASP A 99 1.80 10.73 -5.34
CA ASP A 99 0.68 11.49 -5.91
C ASP A 99 -0.21 12.08 -4.82
N ARG A 100 -0.37 11.34 -3.72
CA ARG A 100 -1.16 11.76 -2.57
C ARG A 100 -0.54 11.31 -1.26
N ILE A 101 -0.62 12.18 -0.26
CA ILE A 101 -0.32 11.84 1.13
C ILE A 101 -1.62 11.93 1.92
N ARG A 102 -2.03 10.84 2.55
CA ARG A 102 -3.14 10.88 3.51
C ARG A 102 -2.55 11.16 4.91
N PRO A 103 -3.05 12.19 5.61
CA PRO A 103 -2.53 12.55 6.92
C PRO A 103 -2.88 11.48 7.96
N THR A 104 -2.07 11.43 9.00
CA THR A 104 -2.36 10.68 10.22
C THR A 104 -3.70 11.14 10.80
N ILE A 105 -4.61 10.20 11.06
CA ILE A 105 -5.84 10.46 11.81
C ILE A 105 -5.44 10.91 13.22
N SER A 106 -5.95 12.06 13.69
CA SER A 106 -5.63 12.55 15.04
C SER A 106 -6.12 11.56 16.11
N LYS A 107 -5.53 11.61 17.31
CA LYS A 107 -5.93 10.73 18.41
C LYS A 107 -7.40 10.96 18.80
N GLU A 108 -7.84 12.21 18.74
CA GLU A 108 -9.21 12.64 19.00
C GLU A 108 -10.16 12.01 17.98
N MET A 109 -9.84 12.10 16.69
CA MET A 109 -10.66 11.52 15.61
C MET A 109 -10.64 9.98 15.66
N MET A 110 -9.51 9.36 16.04
CA MET A 110 -9.45 7.92 16.31
C MET A 110 -10.35 7.51 17.46
N LEU A 111 -10.39 8.29 18.54
CA LEU A 111 -11.24 8.03 19.70
C LEU A 111 -12.72 8.17 19.35
N GLU A 112 -13.09 9.22 18.63
CA GLU A 112 -14.45 9.42 18.13
C GLU A 112 -14.90 8.23 17.27
N ASN A 113 -14.07 7.80 16.32
CA ASN A 113 -14.37 6.63 15.48
C ASN A 113 -14.56 5.35 16.30
N LYS A 114 -13.72 5.13 17.32
CA LYS A 114 -13.85 3.98 18.24
C LYS A 114 -15.15 4.03 19.05
N LEU A 115 -15.52 5.19 19.57
CA LEU A 115 -16.76 5.38 20.32
C LEU A 115 -17.99 5.15 19.43
N GLN A 116 -18.00 5.71 18.22
CA GLN A 116 -19.07 5.50 17.24
C GLN A 116 -19.23 4.01 16.90
N TYR A 117 -18.12 3.33 16.61
CA TYR A 117 -18.12 1.90 16.34
C TYR A 117 -18.63 1.08 17.54
N TYR A 118 -18.17 1.41 18.75
CA TYR A 118 -18.63 0.78 19.97
C TYR A 118 -20.14 0.92 20.18
N TYR A 119 -20.70 2.12 20.02
CA TYR A 119 -22.13 2.34 20.21
C TYR A 119 -22.98 1.62 19.17
N LYS A 120 -22.54 1.62 17.90
CA LYS A 120 -23.18 0.86 16.84
C LYS A 120 -23.20 -0.63 17.17
N LEU A 121 -22.04 -1.20 17.51
CA LEU A 121 -21.90 -2.61 17.82
C LEU A 121 -22.70 -3.00 19.08
N ARG A 122 -22.74 -2.13 20.09
CA ARG A 122 -23.54 -2.35 21.31
C ARG A 122 -25.02 -2.47 20.99
N GLU A 123 -25.54 -1.64 20.07
CA GLU A 123 -26.95 -1.69 19.71
C GLU A 123 -27.27 -2.91 18.83
N GLU A 124 -26.40 -3.25 17.87
CA GLU A 124 -26.54 -4.46 17.05
C GLU A 124 -26.54 -5.74 17.89
N LEU A 125 -25.77 -5.80 18.97
CA LEU A 125 -25.65 -6.98 19.83
C LEU A 125 -26.61 -7.00 21.03
N LYS A 126 -27.47 -5.99 21.16
CA LYS A 126 -28.32 -5.80 22.35
C LYS A 126 -29.31 -6.96 22.57
N GLU A 127 -29.78 -7.60 21.50
CA GLU A 127 -30.68 -8.76 21.60
C GLU A 127 -29.92 -10.09 21.79
N HIS A 128 -28.60 -10.07 21.69
CA HIS A 128 -27.72 -11.24 21.82
C HIS A 128 -26.94 -11.27 23.15
N LEU A 129 -26.87 -10.13 23.83
CA LEU A 129 -26.23 -9.98 25.13
C LEU A 129 -27.35 -9.87 26.18
N LEU A 130 -27.67 -11.02 26.80
CA LEU A 130 -28.63 -11.18 27.90
C LEU A 130 -28.44 -10.15 29.03
#